data_AF-A0A7V4XHR7-F1
#
_entry.id   AF-A0A7V4XHR7-F1
#
_cell.length_a   1.000
_cell.length_b   1.000
_cell.length_c   1.000
_cell.angle_alpha   90.00
_cell.angle_beta   90.00
_cell.angle_gamma   90.00
#
_symmetry.space_group_name_H-M   'P 1'
#
loop_
_entity.id
_entity.type
_entity.pdbx_description
1 polymer ?
#
loop_
_entity_poly.entity_id
_entity_poly.type
_entity_poly.pdbx_seq_one_letter_code
_entity_poly.pdbx_strand_id
1 'polypeptide(L)'
;MTERRMAAIAIAFGAGIAAADCASFACCVLLAGCLFVLALTVARSYQRPAIIILISAFVLGAARYAVDQCVPASDISNFARSVSAFEGRVASDPQVEPDRMRFVFNVSRIKTAKGWRSAAGDVMLSVYAGDDEELPKLSYRDRARITASPYPPIDPTNPGQFSYKSYLARRGIYTCASVRDLSQIKVLNRDGWRSPVGAALMLKRCFVSSISRIHPRDEASVISGVVLGTYSYLPEDTLSDFTRTGTLHVLAASGYNCFIMLWIATFIFKCVRVVPKWRWIAALLLISLYVMMVGPMPSLVRAAIMSALLLLAAPLKRVATYKNVFYASGIILLAITPSNLFDVGFQLSFAAVYALISVAPILEAMLSRTALGRIGSNRKKMRGNRHIARIRAGMNRHARELVAVAVATTAVTFVTGPIVAYHFNYISLTAMPANMAVALLVPVIFADGLASIITCHLPYAHLWMGIIGTWSTRAMVGAVHFFGSMSYSAVSVQSPPILAIAGYYVVLYAVMSYLRSKFAER
;
A
#
# COMPACT_ATOMS: atom_id res chain seq x y z
N MET A 1 -11.17 -1.65 -25.65
CA MET A 1 -11.01 -3.05 -25.23
C MET A 1 -12.13 -3.41 -24.28
N THR A 2 -12.79 -4.55 -24.47
CA THR A 2 -13.79 -5.03 -23.50
C THR A 2 -13.08 -5.43 -22.20
N GLU A 3 -13.71 -5.20 -21.04
CA GLU A 3 -13.12 -5.45 -19.71
C GLU A 3 -12.53 -6.86 -19.58
N ARG A 4 -13.21 -7.85 -20.19
CA ARG A 4 -12.79 -9.26 -20.21
C ARG A 4 -11.44 -9.48 -20.91
N ARG A 5 -11.14 -8.75 -21.99
CA ARG A 5 -9.87 -8.90 -22.72
C ARG A 5 -8.71 -8.38 -21.88
N MET A 6 -8.90 -7.28 -21.16
CA MET A 6 -7.83 -6.71 -20.34
C MET A 6 -7.56 -7.53 -19.09
N ALA A 7 -8.62 -8.08 -18.48
CA ALA A 7 -8.51 -9.06 -17.43
C ALA A 7 -7.69 -10.28 -17.88
N ALA A 8 -8.01 -10.84 -19.05
CA ALA A 8 -7.31 -12.01 -19.58
C ALA A 8 -5.81 -11.74 -19.81
N ILE A 9 -5.44 -10.58 -20.37
CA ILE A 9 -4.03 -10.20 -20.56
C ILE A 9 -3.31 -10.04 -19.21
N ALA A 10 -3.93 -9.37 -18.23
CA ALA A 10 -3.34 -9.20 -16.91
C ALA A 10 -3.12 -10.55 -16.20
N ILE A 11 -4.10 -11.45 -16.28
CA ILE A 11 -4.01 -12.80 -15.72
C ILE A 11 -2.92 -13.61 -16.43
N ALA A 12 -2.86 -13.57 -17.77
CA ALA A 12 -1.83 -14.29 -18.53
C ALA A 12 -0.42 -13.77 -18.19
N PHE A 13 -0.23 -12.46 -18.10
CA PHE A 13 1.03 -11.84 -17.71
C PHE A 13 1.45 -12.24 -16.29
N GLY A 14 0.53 -12.18 -15.32
CA GLY A 14 0.78 -12.63 -13.94
C GLY A 14 1.05 -14.13 -13.84
N ALA A 15 0.35 -14.97 -14.62
CA ALA A 15 0.59 -16.40 -14.69
C ALA A 15 1.99 -16.72 -15.24
N GLY A 16 2.48 -15.94 -16.19
CA GLY A 16 3.86 -16.05 -16.70
C GLY A 16 4.90 -15.80 -15.62
N ILE A 17 4.69 -14.76 -14.79
CA ILE A 17 5.55 -14.46 -13.64
C ILE A 17 5.51 -15.61 -12.62
N ALA A 18 4.32 -16.09 -12.26
CA ALA A 18 4.16 -17.20 -11.32
C ALA A 18 4.82 -18.49 -11.82
N ALA A 19 4.69 -18.80 -13.12
CA ALA A 19 5.31 -19.97 -13.71
C ALA A 19 6.84 -19.88 -13.70
N ALA A 20 7.41 -18.70 -13.96
CA ALA A 20 8.85 -18.47 -13.94
C ALA A 20 9.47 -18.49 -12.52
N ASP A 21 8.65 -18.43 -11.48
CA ASP A 21 9.08 -18.64 -10.09
C ASP A 21 9.23 -20.13 -9.75
N CYS A 22 8.34 -20.97 -10.30
CA CYS A 22 8.38 -22.42 -10.07
C CYS A 22 9.29 -23.18 -11.06
N ALA A 23 9.52 -22.62 -12.25
CA ALA A 23 10.25 -23.29 -13.33
C ALA A 23 11.20 -22.32 -14.05
N SER A 24 12.24 -22.87 -14.69
CA SER A 24 13.16 -22.06 -15.49
C SER A 24 12.45 -21.35 -16.64
N PHE A 25 12.99 -20.21 -17.07
CA PHE A 25 12.46 -19.46 -18.21
C PHE A 25 12.35 -20.32 -19.47
N ALA A 26 13.30 -21.21 -19.72
CA ALA A 26 13.27 -22.14 -20.85
C ALA A 26 12.04 -23.06 -20.81
N CYS A 27 11.68 -23.61 -19.64
CA CYS A 27 10.47 -24.41 -19.47
C CYS A 27 9.20 -23.60 -19.79
N CYS A 28 9.13 -22.34 -19.36
CA CYS A 28 8.00 -21.45 -19.65
C CYS A 28 7.85 -21.18 -21.15
N VAL A 29 8.96 -20.98 -21.87
CA VAL A 29 8.96 -20.78 -23.33
C VAL A 29 8.52 -22.05 -24.06
N LEU A 30 8.99 -23.22 -23.64
CA LEU A 30 8.57 -24.51 -24.21
C LEU A 30 7.07 -24.74 -24.02
N LEU A 31 6.55 -24.52 -22.81
CA LEU A 31 5.12 -24.62 -22.51
C LEU A 31 4.29 -23.66 -23.37
N ALA A 32 4.73 -22.41 -23.51
CA ALA A 32 4.09 -21.42 -24.37
C ALA A 32 4.08 -21.85 -25.85
N GLY A 33 5.18 -22.44 -26.33
CA GLY A 33 5.30 -23.02 -27.68
C GLY A 33 4.31 -24.16 -27.91
N CYS A 34 4.21 -25.10 -26.97
CA CYS A 34 3.24 -26.21 -27.04
C CYS A 34 1.79 -25.70 -27.07
N LEU A 35 1.46 -24.73 -26.21
CA LEU A 35 0.12 -24.10 -26.19
C LEU A 35 -0.18 -23.35 -27.48
N PHE A 36 0.83 -22.71 -28.10
CA PHE A 36 0.69 -22.01 -29.36
C PHE A 36 0.38 -22.97 -30.51
N VAL A 37 1.11 -24.09 -30.60
CA VAL A 37 0.85 -25.13 -31.61
C VAL A 37 -0.54 -25.74 -31.43
N LEU A 38 -0.92 -26.08 -30.20
CA LEU A 38 -2.26 -26.61 -29.89
C LEU A 38 -3.37 -25.61 -30.24
N ALA A 39 -3.15 -24.32 -30.00
CA ALA A 39 -4.10 -23.28 -30.37
C ALA A 39 -4.27 -23.16 -31.89
N LEU A 40 -3.20 -23.33 -32.67
CA LEU A 40 -3.30 -23.31 -34.13
C LEU A 40 -4.09 -24.49 -34.68
N THR A 41 -4.00 -25.67 -34.05
CA THR A 41 -4.70 -26.89 -34.49
C THR A 41 -6.15 -26.94 -34.04
N VAL A 42 -6.47 -26.50 -32.81
CA VAL A 42 -7.82 -26.64 -32.23
C VAL A 42 -8.67 -25.37 -32.33
N ALA A 43 -8.06 -24.18 -32.28
CA ALA A 43 -8.82 -22.94 -32.22
C ALA A 43 -9.31 -22.47 -33.60
N ARG A 44 -10.53 -21.94 -33.63
CA ARG A 44 -11.10 -21.34 -34.85
C ARG A 44 -10.28 -20.12 -35.26
N SER A 45 -10.22 -19.86 -36.57
CA SER A 45 -9.40 -18.78 -37.16
C SER A 45 -9.59 -17.41 -36.48
N TYR A 46 -10.83 -17.04 -36.12
CA TYR A 46 -11.13 -15.77 -35.43
C TYR A 46 -10.64 -15.68 -33.97
N GLN A 47 -10.35 -16.82 -33.31
CA GLN A 47 -9.87 -16.88 -31.93
C GLN A 47 -8.34 -16.82 -31.84
N ARG A 48 -7.64 -17.22 -32.92
CA ARG A 48 -6.18 -17.24 -33.01
C ARG A 48 -5.51 -15.94 -32.55
N PRO A 49 -5.87 -14.73 -33.02
CA PRO A 49 -5.19 -13.51 -32.60
C PRO A 49 -5.31 -13.24 -31.09
N ALA A 50 -6.45 -13.59 -30.48
CA ALA A 50 -6.62 -13.42 -29.04
C ALA A 50 -5.71 -14.37 -28.26
N ILE A 51 -5.60 -15.63 -28.69
CA ILE A 51 -4.73 -16.62 -28.04
C ILE A 51 -3.26 -16.22 -28.17
N ILE A 52 -2.84 -15.76 -29.35
CA ILE A 52 -1.47 -15.26 -29.58
C ILE A 52 -1.14 -14.13 -28.59
N ILE A 53 -2.03 -13.16 -28.42
CA ILE A 53 -1.84 -12.06 -27.47
C ILE A 53 -1.67 -12.59 -26.03
N LEU A 54 -2.47 -13.59 -25.62
CA LEU A 54 -2.38 -14.17 -24.27
C LEU A 54 -1.08 -14.95 -24.05
N ILE A 55 -0.65 -15.74 -25.05
CA ILE A 55 0.62 -16.47 -24.99
C ILE A 55 1.79 -15.49 -24.95
N SER A 56 1.78 -14.45 -25.79
CA SER A 56 2.80 -13.40 -25.76
C SER A 56 2.83 -12.69 -24.40
N ALA A 57 1.68 -12.38 -23.82
CA ALA A 57 1.61 -11.78 -22.48
C ALA A 57 2.21 -12.72 -21.41
N PHE A 58 1.94 -14.02 -21.47
CA PHE A 58 2.53 -15.02 -20.58
C PHE A 58 4.06 -15.08 -20.70
N VAL A 59 4.58 -15.18 -21.93
CA VAL A 59 6.03 -15.22 -22.18
C VAL A 59 6.72 -13.93 -21.74
N LEU A 60 6.11 -12.76 -22.02
CA LEU A 60 6.62 -11.47 -21.57
C LEU A 60 6.66 -11.37 -20.05
N GLY A 61 5.65 -11.89 -19.34
CA GLY A 61 5.64 -11.96 -17.89
C GLY A 61 6.79 -12.82 -17.35
N ALA A 62 6.95 -14.03 -17.90
CA ALA A 62 8.04 -14.95 -17.53
C ALA A 62 9.42 -14.34 -17.81
N ALA A 63 9.60 -13.73 -18.98
CA ALA A 63 10.85 -13.07 -19.37
C ALA A 63 11.18 -11.90 -18.45
N ARG A 64 10.19 -11.07 -18.12
CA ARG A 64 10.38 -9.93 -17.24
C ARG A 64 10.79 -10.37 -15.84
N TYR A 65 10.20 -11.44 -15.31
CA TYR A 65 10.60 -12.01 -14.01
C TYR A 65 12.02 -12.57 -14.04
N ALA A 66 12.40 -13.30 -15.08
CA ALA A 66 13.75 -13.84 -15.23
C ALA A 66 14.82 -12.73 -15.24
N VAL A 67 14.54 -11.60 -15.90
CA VAL A 67 15.42 -10.41 -15.89
C VAL A 67 15.50 -9.78 -14.50
N ASP A 68 14.40 -9.75 -13.75
CA ASP A 68 14.33 -9.15 -12.40
C ASP A 68 15.19 -9.90 -11.38
N GLN A 69 15.25 -11.23 -11.51
CA GLN A 69 16.01 -12.10 -10.61
C GLN A 69 17.51 -12.11 -10.90
N CYS A 70 17.96 -11.51 -12.01
CA CYS A 70 19.37 -11.49 -12.38
C CYS A 70 20.11 -10.43 -11.56
N VAL A 71 20.89 -10.88 -10.57
CA VAL A 71 21.76 -9.98 -9.79
C VAL A 71 22.95 -9.53 -10.65
N PRO A 72 23.21 -8.22 -10.79
CA PRO A 72 24.37 -7.73 -11.53
C PRO A 72 25.69 -8.23 -10.93
N ALA A 73 26.67 -8.55 -11.78
CA ALA A 73 28.00 -8.98 -11.31
C ALA A 73 28.72 -7.92 -10.44
N SER A 74 28.39 -6.64 -10.63
CA SER A 74 28.93 -5.52 -9.85
C SER A 74 28.25 -5.32 -8.50
N ASP A 75 27.24 -6.12 -8.16
CA ASP A 75 26.50 -6.00 -6.91
C ASP A 75 27.36 -6.33 -5.68
N ILE A 76 27.22 -5.54 -4.62
CA ILE A 76 27.95 -5.71 -3.35
C ILE A 76 27.74 -7.10 -2.72
N SER A 77 26.61 -7.76 -2.97
CA SER A 77 26.35 -9.13 -2.50
C SER A 77 27.40 -10.13 -2.95
N ASN A 78 27.95 -9.97 -4.16
CA ASN A 78 29.03 -10.82 -4.68
C ASN A 78 30.36 -10.62 -3.95
N PHE A 79 30.51 -9.51 -3.23
CA PHE A 79 31.73 -9.13 -2.54
C PHE A 79 31.61 -9.18 -1.01
N ALA A 80 30.45 -9.53 -0.45
CA ALA A 80 30.10 -9.26 0.94
C ALA A 80 31.18 -9.72 1.96
N ARG A 81 31.79 -10.88 1.75
CA ARG A 81 32.84 -11.45 2.63
C ARG A 81 34.20 -10.73 2.57
N SER A 82 34.42 -9.88 1.57
CA SER A 82 35.72 -9.24 1.28
C SER A 82 35.72 -7.73 1.52
N VAL A 83 34.57 -7.17 1.92
CA VAL A 83 34.36 -5.73 2.09
C VAL A 83 34.58 -5.33 3.55
N SER A 84 35.48 -4.38 3.78
CA SER A 84 35.73 -3.82 5.12
C SER A 84 35.04 -2.46 5.33
N ALA A 85 34.75 -1.73 4.24
CA ALA A 85 34.08 -0.45 4.26
C ALA A 85 33.44 -0.17 2.89
N PHE A 86 32.42 0.68 2.85
CA PHE A 86 31.76 1.08 1.61
C PHE A 86 31.36 2.56 1.62
N GLU A 87 31.33 3.16 0.44
CA GLU A 87 30.95 4.55 0.19
C GLU A 87 29.78 4.62 -0.77
N GLY A 88 28.88 5.55 -0.50
CA GLY A 88 27.63 5.63 -1.23
C GLY A 88 26.76 6.77 -0.77
N ARG A 89 25.47 6.63 -1.03
CA ARG A 89 24.44 7.62 -0.67
C ARG A 89 23.30 6.96 0.08
N VAL A 90 22.73 7.70 1.02
CA VAL A 90 21.46 7.32 1.65
C VAL A 90 20.35 7.31 0.59
N ALA A 91 19.73 6.16 0.35
CA ALA A 91 18.77 5.93 -0.73
C ALA A 91 17.30 5.93 -0.26
N SER A 92 17.05 5.84 1.04
CA SER A 92 15.71 5.98 1.62
C SER A 92 15.69 6.99 2.76
N ASP A 93 14.52 7.52 3.11
CA ASP A 93 14.33 8.31 4.33
C ASP A 93 14.68 7.44 5.56
N PRO A 94 15.62 7.87 6.43
CA PRO A 94 15.98 7.08 7.60
C PRO A 94 14.82 6.90 8.58
N GLN A 95 14.45 5.64 8.83
CA GLN A 95 13.44 5.29 9.80
C GLN A 95 14.10 5.18 11.17
N VAL A 96 13.74 6.09 12.07
CA VAL A 96 14.23 6.10 13.44
C VAL A 96 13.22 5.33 14.30
N GLU A 97 13.72 4.26 14.91
CA GLU A 97 13.11 3.48 15.99
C GLU A 97 13.78 3.90 17.32
N PRO A 98 13.25 3.52 18.50
CA PRO A 98 13.81 3.94 19.79
C PRO A 98 15.29 3.55 20.00
N ASP A 99 15.70 2.36 19.54
CA ASP A 99 17.03 1.75 19.76
C ASP A 99 17.95 1.82 18.52
N ARG A 100 17.39 2.14 17.35
CA ARG A 100 18.10 2.03 16.07
C ARG A 100 17.52 2.91 14.98
N MET A 101 18.33 3.13 13.96
CA MET A 101 17.93 3.75 12.71
C MET A 101 18.18 2.79 11.56
N ARG A 102 17.18 2.63 10.69
CA ARG A 102 17.26 1.78 9.50
C ARG A 102 17.04 2.56 8.22
N PHE A 103 17.87 2.30 7.22
CA PHE A 103 17.71 2.86 5.88
C PHE A 103 18.42 2.03 4.81
N VAL A 104 17.98 2.22 3.57
CA VAL A 104 18.65 1.69 2.39
C VAL A 104 19.80 2.62 2.02
N PHE A 105 20.98 2.04 1.83
CA PHE A 105 22.19 2.73 1.42
C PHE A 105 22.64 2.22 0.05
N ASN A 106 22.66 3.12 -0.94
CA ASN A 106 23.10 2.79 -2.29
C ASN A 106 24.61 2.91 -2.39
N VAL A 107 25.28 1.79 -2.63
CA VAL A 107 26.74 1.70 -2.69
C VAL A 107 27.26 2.13 -4.06
N SER A 108 28.36 2.87 -4.04
CA SER A 108 29.10 3.31 -5.23
C SER A 108 30.53 2.80 -5.26
N ARG A 109 31.14 2.59 -4.09
CA ARG A 109 32.50 2.05 -3.96
C ARG A 109 32.60 1.16 -2.73
N ILE A 110 33.43 0.13 -2.83
CA ILE A 110 33.76 -0.78 -1.74
C ILE A 110 35.26 -0.80 -1.49
N LYS A 111 35.66 -0.95 -0.23
CA LYS A 111 37.04 -1.15 0.18
C LYS A 111 37.26 -2.63 0.42
N THR A 112 38.16 -3.21 -0.38
CA THR A 112 38.65 -4.59 -0.23
C THR A 112 40.11 -4.58 0.21
N ALA A 113 40.69 -5.74 0.50
CA ALA A 113 42.12 -5.86 0.81
C ALA A 113 43.03 -5.27 -0.29
N LYS A 114 42.58 -5.28 -1.55
CA LYS A 114 43.30 -4.72 -2.72
C LYS A 114 43.03 -3.23 -2.94
N GLY A 115 42.36 -2.54 -2.02
CA GLY A 115 41.98 -1.13 -2.13
C GLY A 115 40.53 -0.89 -2.53
N TRP A 116 40.24 0.35 -2.92
CA TRP A 116 38.90 0.79 -3.32
C TRP A 116 38.56 0.34 -4.74
N ARG A 117 37.35 -0.19 -4.92
CA ARG A 117 36.81 -0.63 -6.22
C ARG A 117 35.40 -0.10 -6.40
N SER A 118 34.99 0.10 -7.65
CA SER A 118 33.60 0.44 -7.97
C SER A 118 32.71 -0.78 -7.76
N ALA A 119 31.60 -0.58 -7.07
CA ALA A 119 30.56 -1.59 -6.91
C ALA A 119 29.20 -0.88 -6.84
N ALA A 120 28.15 -1.60 -7.21
CA ALA A 120 26.78 -1.13 -7.14
C ALA A 120 26.00 -2.01 -6.15
N GLY A 121 24.75 -1.64 -5.89
CA GLY A 121 23.84 -2.41 -5.07
C GLY A 121 23.39 -1.65 -3.83
N ASP A 122 22.27 -2.10 -3.30
CA ASP A 122 21.64 -1.50 -2.15
C ASP A 122 21.88 -2.37 -0.90
N VAL A 123 22.26 -1.72 0.19
CA VAL A 123 22.50 -2.34 1.49
C VAL A 123 21.45 -1.85 2.47
N MET A 124 20.77 -2.78 3.15
CA MET A 124 19.96 -2.43 4.32
C MET A 124 20.89 -2.17 5.50
N LEU A 125 21.02 -0.90 5.91
CA LEU A 125 21.88 -0.51 7.01
C LEU A 125 21.07 -0.31 8.29
N SER A 126 21.48 -0.98 9.37
CA SER A 126 20.95 -0.76 10.72
C SER A 126 22.02 -0.11 11.59
N VAL A 127 21.78 1.11 12.05
CA VAL A 127 22.65 1.86 12.96
C VAL A 127 22.03 1.79 14.35
N TYR A 128 22.73 1.19 15.29
CA TYR A 128 22.33 1.13 16.69
C TYR A 128 23.01 2.28 17.45
N ALA A 129 22.28 2.90 18.36
CA ALA A 129 22.83 3.85 19.32
C ALA A 129 22.79 3.21 20.71
N GLY A 130 23.79 3.51 21.55
CA GLY A 130 23.71 3.24 22.98
C GLY A 130 22.73 4.21 23.67
N ASP A 131 22.37 3.92 24.92
CA ASP A 131 21.36 4.68 25.67
C ASP A 131 21.70 6.20 25.80
N ASP A 132 22.99 6.55 25.75
CA ASP A 132 23.49 7.93 25.87
C ASP A 132 23.96 8.56 24.54
N GLU A 133 23.89 7.84 23.42
CA GLU A 133 24.39 8.33 22.13
C GLU A 133 23.27 8.85 21.22
N GLU A 134 23.40 10.08 20.72
CA GLU A 134 22.48 10.58 19.69
C GLU A 134 22.80 9.95 18.32
N LEU A 135 21.77 9.33 17.72
CA LEU A 135 21.86 8.82 16.35
C LEU A 135 22.31 9.91 15.36
N PRO A 136 23.17 9.56 14.38
CA PRO A 136 23.71 10.55 13.45
C PRO A 136 22.59 11.11 12.58
N LYS A 137 22.57 12.44 12.43
CA LYS A 137 21.61 13.14 11.56
C LYS A 137 21.96 12.90 10.08
N LEU A 138 21.46 11.81 9.52
CA LEU A 138 21.54 11.47 8.11
C LEU A 138 20.25 11.85 7.39
N SER A 139 20.38 12.34 6.16
CA SER A 139 19.25 12.67 5.29
C SER A 139 19.39 12.00 3.93
N TYR A 140 18.27 11.87 3.22
CA TYR A 140 18.22 11.30 1.87
C TYR A 140 19.25 11.96 0.93
N ARG A 141 20.01 11.15 0.19
CA ARG A 141 21.18 11.46 -0.66
C ARG A 141 22.43 11.99 0.02
N ASP A 142 22.50 12.06 1.35
CA ASP A 142 23.77 12.33 2.01
C ASP A 142 24.80 11.28 1.61
N ARG A 143 26.02 11.73 1.30
CA ARG A 143 27.14 10.84 1.01
C ARG A 143 27.83 10.50 2.31
N ALA A 144 28.00 9.21 2.57
CA ALA A 144 28.70 8.73 3.75
C ALA A 144 29.68 7.61 3.39
N ARG A 145 30.69 7.44 4.23
CA ARG A 145 31.53 6.25 4.30
C ARG A 145 31.13 5.47 5.53
N ILE A 146 30.84 4.19 5.33
CA ILE A 146 30.43 3.27 6.38
C ILE A 146 31.51 2.20 6.52
N THR A 147 32.05 2.05 7.73
CA THR A 147 33.06 1.03 8.03
C THR A 147 32.39 -0.15 8.72
N ALA A 148 31.80 -1.05 7.93
CA ALA A 148 31.13 -2.25 8.43
C ALA A 148 31.30 -3.40 7.44
N SER A 149 31.25 -4.63 7.95
CA SER A 149 31.24 -5.84 7.13
C SER A 149 29.82 -6.19 6.73
N PRO A 150 29.46 -6.17 5.43
CA PRO A 150 28.14 -6.57 4.98
C PRO A 150 27.95 -8.09 5.10
N TYR A 151 26.71 -8.50 5.35
CA TYR A 151 26.31 -9.90 5.50
C TYR A 151 25.00 -10.17 4.73
N PRO A 152 24.75 -11.40 4.26
CA PRO A 152 23.50 -11.75 3.61
C PRO A 152 22.34 -11.75 4.64
N PRO A 153 21.12 -11.35 4.26
CA PRO A 153 19.95 -11.46 5.15
C PRO A 153 19.73 -12.91 5.60
N ILE A 154 19.35 -13.07 6.87
CA ILE A 154 19.17 -14.37 7.51
C ILE A 154 17.88 -15.04 6.98
N ASP A 155 17.96 -16.35 6.75
CA ASP A 155 16.81 -17.18 6.38
C ASP A 155 15.84 -17.35 7.57
N PRO A 156 14.52 -17.49 7.32
CA PRO A 156 13.56 -17.72 8.40
C PRO A 156 13.89 -19.03 9.12
N THR A 157 13.91 -18.97 10.46
CA THR A 157 14.24 -20.12 11.32
C THR A 157 13.08 -21.10 11.50
N ASN A 158 11.83 -20.67 11.27
CA ASN A 158 10.64 -21.51 11.42
C ASN A 158 9.86 -21.60 10.10
N PRO A 159 9.41 -22.79 9.67
CA PRO A 159 8.50 -22.93 8.52
C PRO A 159 7.22 -22.08 8.69
N GLY A 160 6.81 -21.38 7.64
CA GLY A 160 5.65 -20.47 7.67
C GLY A 160 5.93 -19.09 8.31
N GLN A 161 7.14 -18.84 8.82
CA GLN A 161 7.55 -17.52 9.27
C GLN A 161 7.82 -16.58 8.09
N PHE A 162 7.55 -15.29 8.28
CA PHE A 162 7.90 -14.24 7.32
C PHE A 162 9.40 -14.28 6.96
N SER A 163 9.70 -14.47 5.68
CA SER A 163 11.07 -14.46 5.16
C SER A 163 11.54 -13.04 4.88
N TYR A 164 12.28 -12.44 5.81
CA TYR A 164 12.85 -11.10 5.62
C TYR A 164 13.83 -11.04 4.44
N LYS A 165 14.59 -12.13 4.22
CA LYS A 165 15.46 -12.29 3.05
C LYS A 165 14.70 -12.19 1.73
N SER A 166 13.60 -12.94 1.59
CA SER A 166 12.76 -12.87 0.38
C SER A 166 12.15 -11.49 0.19
N TYR A 167 11.73 -10.85 1.29
CA TYR A 167 11.20 -9.49 1.26
C TYR A 167 12.24 -8.46 0.75
N LEU A 168 13.49 -8.53 1.21
CA LEU A 168 14.57 -7.66 0.76
C LEU A 168 14.99 -7.96 -0.69
N ALA A 169 15.10 -9.23 -1.06
CA ALA A 169 15.45 -9.66 -2.41
C ALA A 169 14.47 -9.11 -3.46
N ARG A 170 13.17 -9.12 -3.17
CA ARG A 170 12.12 -8.53 -4.04
C ARG A 170 12.24 -7.02 -4.21
N ARG A 171 13.00 -6.34 -3.35
CA ARG A 171 13.34 -4.92 -3.45
C ARG A 171 14.71 -4.68 -4.06
N GLY A 172 15.38 -5.73 -4.55
CA GLY A 172 16.75 -5.65 -5.07
C GLY A 172 17.82 -5.51 -3.99
N ILE A 173 17.49 -5.77 -2.72
CA ILE A 173 18.41 -5.66 -1.59
C ILE A 173 18.84 -7.07 -1.19
N TYR A 174 20.11 -7.40 -1.45
CA TYR A 174 20.68 -8.73 -1.18
C TYR A 174 21.67 -8.75 -0.02
N THR A 175 21.94 -7.58 0.57
CA THR A 175 22.92 -7.40 1.64
C THR A 175 22.40 -6.52 2.76
N CYS A 176 22.77 -6.87 3.98
CA CYS A 176 22.58 -6.08 5.19
C CYS A 176 23.93 -5.66 5.75
N ALA A 177 23.93 -4.58 6.52
CA ALA A 177 25.06 -4.19 7.34
C ALA A 177 24.55 -3.61 8.67
N SER A 178 25.35 -3.75 9.72
CA SER A 178 25.01 -3.23 11.04
C SER A 178 26.18 -2.47 11.62
N VAL A 179 25.91 -1.29 12.18
CA VAL A 179 26.90 -0.42 12.82
C VAL A 179 26.43 -0.16 14.24
N ARG A 180 27.32 -0.37 15.21
CA ARG A 180 27.08 -0.04 16.64
C ARG A 180 27.94 1.10 17.14
N ASP A 181 29.11 1.29 16.53
CA ASP A 181 30.01 2.40 16.84
C ASP A 181 29.78 3.51 15.82
N LEU A 182 29.23 4.64 16.27
CA LEU A 182 28.88 5.77 15.41
C LEU A 182 30.10 6.41 14.74
N SER A 183 31.31 6.23 15.28
CA SER A 183 32.56 6.71 14.66
C SER A 183 32.86 6.04 13.31
N GLN A 184 32.26 4.87 13.07
CA GLN A 184 32.36 4.13 11.81
C GLN A 184 31.59 4.78 10.66
N ILE A 185 30.79 5.82 10.94
CA ILE A 185 29.99 6.57 9.98
C ILE A 185 30.64 7.94 9.76
N LYS A 186 31.28 8.12 8.60
CA LYS A 186 31.83 9.42 8.20
C LYS A 186 30.98 10.06 7.12
N VAL A 187 30.26 11.14 7.46
CA VAL A 187 29.50 11.92 6.47
C VAL A 187 30.47 12.72 5.61
N LEU A 188 30.44 12.50 4.29
CA LEU A 188 31.32 13.12 3.31
C LEU A 188 30.68 14.38 2.71
N ASN A 189 29.38 14.34 2.40
CA ASN A 189 28.66 15.50 1.88
C ASN A 189 27.15 15.46 2.19
N ARG A 190 26.53 16.64 2.34
CA ARG A 190 25.10 16.84 2.62
C ARG A 190 24.42 17.60 1.48
N ASP A 191 24.20 16.92 0.35
CA ASP A 191 23.55 17.49 -0.83
C ASP A 191 22.05 17.15 -0.94
N GLY A 192 21.50 16.44 0.06
CA GLY A 192 20.18 15.79 -0.02
C GLY A 192 19.00 16.69 -0.36
N TRP A 193 18.96 17.85 0.29
CA TRP A 193 17.85 18.80 0.24
C TRP A 193 17.60 19.40 -1.15
N ARG A 194 18.63 19.45 -2.02
CA ARG A 194 18.55 20.03 -3.37
C ARG A 194 17.74 19.18 -4.35
N SER A 195 17.35 17.97 -3.97
CA SER A 195 16.50 17.10 -4.79
C SER A 195 15.01 17.33 -4.52
N PRO A 196 14.12 17.13 -5.50
CA PRO A 196 12.66 17.22 -5.28
C PRO A 196 12.18 16.30 -4.15
N VAL A 197 12.75 15.10 -4.04
CA VAL A 197 12.47 14.16 -2.95
C VAL A 197 13.01 14.69 -1.61
N GLY A 198 14.21 15.26 -1.58
CA GLY A 198 14.77 15.90 -0.38
C GLY A 198 13.89 17.06 0.12
N ALA A 199 13.41 17.90 -0.79
CA ALA A 199 12.47 18.97 -0.46
C ALA A 199 11.12 18.42 0.07
N ALA A 200 10.59 17.37 -0.53
CA ALA A 200 9.38 16.69 -0.05
C ALA A 200 9.59 16.09 1.36
N LEU A 201 10.75 15.48 1.64
CA LEU A 201 11.08 14.96 2.96
C LEU A 201 11.26 16.08 4.01
N MET A 202 11.80 17.25 3.61
CA MET A 202 11.81 18.42 4.47
C MET A 202 10.38 18.89 4.79
N LEU A 203 9.50 18.94 3.78
CA LEU A 203 8.09 19.27 3.98
C LEU A 203 7.42 18.27 4.93
N LYS A 204 7.69 16.96 4.79
CA LYS A 204 7.24 15.92 5.73
C LYS A 204 7.69 16.23 7.17
N ARG A 205 8.96 16.59 7.38
CA ARG A 205 9.48 16.98 8.72
C ARG A 205 8.75 18.21 9.28
N CYS A 206 8.41 19.18 8.43
CA CYS A 206 7.59 20.32 8.83
C CYS A 206 6.19 19.89 9.27
N PHE A 207 5.51 18.99 8.52
CA PHE A 207 4.21 18.45 8.93
C PHE A 207 4.28 17.76 10.29
N VAL A 208 5.25 16.84 10.48
CA VAL A 208 5.44 16.14 11.77
C VAL A 208 5.64 17.16 12.90
N SER A 209 6.53 18.15 12.70
CA SER A 209 6.78 19.16 13.72
C SER A 209 5.55 20.01 14.02
N SER A 210 4.73 20.35 13.03
CA SER A 210 3.50 21.12 13.23
C SER A 210 2.45 20.32 13.99
N ILE A 211 2.28 19.04 13.67
CA ILE A 211 1.37 18.13 14.39
C ILE A 211 1.81 17.99 15.85
N SER A 212 3.10 17.75 16.10
CA SER A 212 3.64 17.59 17.47
C SER A 212 3.56 18.87 18.33
N ARG A 213 3.40 20.05 17.73
CA ARG A 213 3.19 21.31 18.46
C ARG A 213 1.74 21.51 18.91
N ILE A 214 0.79 20.89 18.22
CA ILE A 214 -0.64 21.09 18.44
C ILE A 214 -1.23 19.97 19.31
N HIS A 215 -0.76 18.73 19.15
CA HIS A 215 -1.34 17.55 19.79
C HIS A 215 -0.38 16.94 20.82
N PRO A 216 -0.91 16.23 21.84
CA PRO A 216 -0.07 15.46 22.75
C PRO A 216 0.67 14.33 22.01
N ARG A 217 1.73 13.80 22.63
CA ARG A 217 2.73 12.92 21.97
C ARG A 217 2.13 11.68 21.30
N ASP A 218 1.20 11.01 21.97
CA ASP A 218 0.62 9.75 21.48
C ASP A 218 -0.33 10.02 20.31
N GLU A 219 -1.22 11.01 20.46
CA GLU A 219 -2.14 11.40 19.38
C GLU A 219 -1.39 11.98 18.19
N ALA A 220 -0.35 12.79 18.41
CA ALA A 220 0.52 13.31 17.35
C ALA A 220 1.18 12.18 16.55
N SER A 221 1.55 11.09 17.22
CA SER A 221 2.15 9.91 16.59
C SER A 221 1.13 9.13 15.76
N VAL A 222 -0.11 9.01 16.24
CA VAL A 222 -1.21 8.40 15.47
C VAL A 222 -1.59 9.27 14.26
N ILE A 223 -1.75 10.59 14.42
CA ILE A 223 -2.05 11.52 13.33
C ILE A 223 -0.94 11.49 12.28
N SER A 224 0.32 11.53 12.71
CA SER A 224 1.49 11.42 11.82
C SER A 224 1.54 10.06 11.11
N GLY A 225 1.13 8.98 11.77
CA GLY A 225 0.94 7.66 11.17
C GLY A 225 -0.10 7.69 10.05
N VAL A 226 -1.31 8.14 10.37
CA VAL A 226 -2.42 8.22 9.42
C VAL A 226 -2.10 9.12 8.22
N VAL A 227 -1.45 10.27 8.42
CA VAL A 227 -1.16 11.22 7.34
C VAL A 227 0.09 10.85 6.55
N LEU A 228 1.19 10.53 7.24
CA LEU A 228 2.53 10.42 6.65
C LEU A 228 3.13 9.02 6.70
N GLY A 229 2.44 8.06 7.32
CA GLY A 229 2.95 6.71 7.54
C GLY A 229 4.07 6.62 8.57
N THR A 230 4.19 7.60 9.47
CA THR A 230 5.24 7.65 10.51
C THR A 230 4.62 7.62 11.90
N TYR A 231 4.80 6.52 12.62
CA TYR A 231 4.21 6.26 13.94
C TYR A 231 5.24 5.77 14.98
N SER A 232 6.52 6.21 14.87
CA SER A 232 7.68 5.69 15.63
C SER A 232 7.59 5.74 17.17
N TYR A 233 6.61 6.41 17.76
CA TYR A 233 6.48 6.58 19.22
C TYR A 233 5.19 5.98 19.80
N LEU A 234 4.46 5.13 19.07
CA LEU A 234 3.29 4.45 19.63
C LEU A 234 3.71 3.43 20.71
N PRO A 235 3.02 3.37 21.86
CA PRO A 235 3.20 2.30 22.84
C PRO A 235 2.96 0.92 22.22
N GLU A 236 3.74 -0.07 22.64
CA GLU A 236 3.63 -1.45 22.12
C GLU A 236 2.23 -2.03 22.31
N ASP A 237 1.58 -1.76 23.45
CA ASP A 237 0.21 -2.19 23.74
C ASP A 237 -0.79 -1.66 22.70
N THR A 238 -0.68 -0.37 22.36
CA THR A 238 -1.53 0.26 21.34
C THR A 238 -1.29 -0.38 19.97
N LEU A 239 -0.02 -0.60 19.61
CA LEU A 239 0.34 -1.24 18.34
C LEU A 239 -0.16 -2.70 18.28
N SER A 240 -0.17 -3.39 19.42
CA SER A 240 -0.72 -4.74 19.55
C SER A 240 -2.24 -4.75 19.32
N ASP A 241 -2.98 -3.76 19.84
CA ASP A 241 -4.42 -3.64 19.63
C ASP A 241 -4.77 -3.33 18.16
N PHE A 242 -4.00 -2.44 17.51
CA PHE A 242 -4.12 -2.19 16.07
C PHE A 242 -3.90 -3.48 15.25
N THR A 243 -2.97 -4.34 15.70
CA THR A 243 -2.69 -5.63 15.06
C THR A 243 -3.83 -6.62 15.28
N ARG A 244 -4.30 -6.78 16.53
CA ARG A 244 -5.39 -7.70 16.93
C ARG A 244 -6.72 -7.36 16.27
N THR A 245 -7.02 -6.07 16.12
CA THR A 245 -8.22 -5.59 15.42
C THR A 245 -8.07 -5.56 13.90
N GLY A 246 -6.88 -5.89 13.36
CA GLY A 246 -6.61 -5.84 11.93
C GLY A 246 -6.61 -4.43 11.33
N THR A 247 -6.57 -3.38 12.17
CA THR A 247 -6.63 -1.96 11.77
C THR A 247 -5.26 -1.31 11.60
N LEU A 248 -4.15 -2.03 11.87
CA LEU A 248 -2.77 -1.52 11.74
C LEU A 248 -2.47 -0.89 10.37
N HIS A 249 -3.10 -1.40 9.31
CA HIS A 249 -2.96 -0.88 7.95
C HIS A 249 -3.42 0.57 7.78
N VAL A 250 -4.17 1.14 8.74
CA VAL A 250 -4.62 2.53 8.75
C VAL A 250 -3.51 3.49 9.20
N LEU A 251 -2.60 3.02 10.07
CA LEU A 251 -1.41 3.78 10.49
C LEU A 251 -0.32 3.80 9.43
N ALA A 252 -0.38 2.88 8.46
CA ALA A 252 0.45 2.92 7.27
C ALA A 252 -0.25 3.72 6.18
N ALA A 253 0.47 4.63 5.52
CA ALA A 253 -0.08 5.40 4.43
C ALA A 253 -0.65 4.48 3.33
N SER A 254 -1.94 4.62 3.04
CA SER A 254 -2.70 3.71 2.17
C SER A 254 -3.34 4.43 0.98
N GLY A 255 -3.95 3.66 0.08
CA GLY A 255 -4.70 4.24 -1.03
C GLY A 255 -5.93 5.05 -0.60
N TYR A 256 -6.47 4.80 0.60
CA TYR A 256 -7.56 5.59 1.15
C TYR A 256 -7.09 7.03 1.46
N ASN A 257 -5.85 7.19 1.94
CA ASN A 257 -5.25 8.50 2.17
C ASN A 257 -5.06 9.28 0.87
N CYS A 258 -4.65 8.62 -0.22
CA CYS A 258 -4.63 9.24 -1.56
C CYS A 258 -6.02 9.73 -1.98
N PHE A 259 -7.05 8.93 -1.75
CA PHE A 259 -8.42 9.30 -2.08
C PHE A 259 -8.89 10.51 -1.28
N ILE A 260 -8.70 10.51 0.04
CA ILE A 260 -9.05 11.64 0.93
C ILE A 260 -8.29 12.90 0.51
N MET A 261 -6.98 12.80 0.28
CA MET A 261 -6.15 13.91 -0.19
C MET A 261 -6.71 14.53 -1.48
N LEU A 262 -7.03 13.70 -2.48
CA LEU A 262 -7.60 14.17 -3.74
C LEU A 262 -8.99 14.77 -3.57
N TRP A 263 -9.82 14.19 -2.70
CA TRP A 263 -11.15 14.69 -2.40
C TRP A 263 -11.08 16.09 -1.77
N ILE A 264 -10.23 16.27 -0.75
CA ILE A 264 -9.97 17.58 -0.13
C ILE A 264 -9.41 18.58 -1.15
N ALA A 265 -8.41 18.17 -1.93
CA ALA A 265 -7.78 19.04 -2.91
C ALA A 265 -8.75 19.50 -4.01
N THR A 266 -9.55 18.59 -4.55
CA THR A 266 -10.55 18.93 -5.58
C THR A 266 -11.65 19.83 -5.03
N PHE A 267 -12.04 19.67 -3.76
CA PHE A 267 -12.93 20.60 -3.07
C PHE A 267 -12.31 22.00 -2.96
N ILE A 268 -11.06 22.11 -2.50
CA ILE A 268 -10.33 23.39 -2.43
C ILE A 268 -10.20 24.04 -3.81
N PHE A 269 -9.80 23.28 -4.84
CA PHE A 269 -9.70 23.78 -6.22
C PHE A 269 -11.02 24.32 -6.75
N LYS A 270 -12.16 23.75 -6.33
CA LYS A 270 -13.49 24.25 -6.67
C LYS A 270 -13.78 25.57 -5.94
N CYS A 271 -13.46 25.67 -4.65
CA CYS A 271 -13.65 26.88 -3.86
C CYS A 271 -12.81 28.06 -4.37
N VAL A 272 -11.54 27.82 -4.73
CA VAL A 272 -10.61 28.84 -5.26
C VAL A 272 -10.79 29.06 -6.78
N ARG A 273 -11.81 28.44 -7.40
CA ARG A 273 -12.15 28.60 -8.83
C ARG A 273 -10.99 28.28 -9.79
N VAL A 274 -10.15 27.31 -9.46
CA VAL A 274 -9.10 26.81 -10.38
C VAL A 274 -9.75 26.33 -11.67
N VAL A 275 -9.21 26.75 -12.81
CA VAL A 275 -9.74 26.38 -14.14
C VAL A 275 -9.76 24.85 -14.28
N PRO A 276 -10.88 24.24 -14.72
CA PRO A 276 -11.03 22.78 -14.79
C PRO A 276 -9.88 22.04 -15.51
N LYS A 277 -9.31 22.67 -16.55
CA LYS A 277 -8.15 22.13 -17.31
C LYS A 277 -6.91 21.92 -16.43
N TRP A 278 -6.68 22.77 -15.43
CA TRP A 278 -5.49 22.67 -14.56
C TRP A 278 -5.71 21.77 -13.34
N ARG A 279 -6.96 21.41 -13.02
CA ARG A 279 -7.28 20.61 -11.82
C ARG A 279 -6.67 19.22 -11.85
N TRP A 280 -6.65 18.54 -12.99
CA TRP A 280 -6.07 17.20 -13.09
C TRP A 280 -4.53 17.23 -12.99
N ILE A 281 -3.88 18.26 -13.55
CA ILE A 281 -2.43 18.46 -13.43
C ILE A 281 -2.07 18.74 -11.97
N ALA A 282 -2.80 19.64 -11.31
CA ALA A 282 -2.60 19.94 -9.90
C ALA A 282 -2.82 18.71 -9.01
N ALA A 283 -3.84 17.89 -9.31
CA ALA A 283 -4.09 16.63 -8.62
C ALA A 283 -2.94 15.61 -8.81
N LEU A 284 -2.42 15.45 -10.03
CA LEU A 284 -1.27 14.58 -10.31
C LEU A 284 0.00 15.05 -9.57
N LEU A 285 0.26 16.36 -9.58
CA LEU A 285 1.38 16.95 -8.85
C LEU A 285 1.24 16.72 -7.34
N LEU A 286 0.03 16.88 -6.79
CA LEU A 286 -0.23 16.66 -5.37
C LEU A 286 -0.03 15.20 -4.96
N ILE A 287 -0.53 14.24 -5.74
CA ILE A 287 -0.29 12.81 -5.48
C ILE A 287 1.21 12.51 -5.56
N SER A 288 1.90 13.04 -6.56
CA SER A 288 3.34 12.82 -6.75
C SER A 288 4.14 13.37 -5.56
N LEU A 289 3.79 14.57 -5.09
CA LEU A 289 4.35 15.17 -3.90
C LEU A 289 4.07 14.31 -2.66
N TYR A 290 2.83 13.85 -2.48
CA TYR A 290 2.46 12.99 -1.35
C TYR A 290 3.25 11.67 -1.34
N VAL A 291 3.43 11.02 -2.51
CA VAL A 291 4.28 9.83 -2.65
C VAL A 291 5.74 10.13 -2.31
N MET A 292 6.27 11.28 -2.74
CA MET A 292 7.64 11.67 -2.40
C MET A 292 7.83 11.99 -0.92
N MET A 293 6.80 12.54 -0.25
CA MET A 293 6.82 12.83 1.18
C MET A 293 6.82 11.54 2.00
N VAL A 294 5.82 10.68 1.78
CA VAL A 294 5.67 9.41 2.52
C VAL A 294 6.80 8.43 2.19
N GLY A 295 7.27 8.46 0.95
CA GLY A 295 8.14 7.46 0.35
C GLY A 295 7.35 6.47 -0.51
N PRO A 296 8.02 5.71 -1.40
CA PRO A 296 7.39 4.79 -2.33
C PRO A 296 6.90 3.50 -1.64
N MET A 297 5.95 3.63 -0.72
CA MET A 297 5.26 2.47 -0.14
C MET A 297 4.46 1.76 -1.25
N PRO A 298 4.51 0.42 -1.35
CA PRO A 298 3.81 -0.30 -2.41
C PRO A 298 2.32 0.04 -2.52
N SER A 299 1.61 0.17 -1.39
CA SER A 299 0.20 0.60 -1.32
C SER A 299 -0.04 1.96 -1.95
N LEU A 300 0.84 2.91 -1.67
CA LEU A 300 0.72 4.29 -2.12
C LEU A 300 1.05 4.43 -3.60
N VAL A 301 2.10 3.74 -4.07
CA VAL A 301 2.47 3.72 -5.50
C VAL A 301 1.34 3.14 -6.35
N ARG A 302 0.69 2.07 -5.88
CA ARG A 302 -0.49 1.49 -6.55
C ARG A 302 -1.62 2.50 -6.67
N ALA A 303 -1.98 3.15 -5.57
CA ALA A 303 -3.04 4.15 -5.54
C ALA A 303 -2.71 5.37 -6.41
N ALA A 304 -1.44 5.78 -6.44
CA ALA A 304 -0.97 6.86 -7.29
C ALA A 304 -1.10 6.52 -8.78
N ILE A 305 -0.69 5.32 -9.19
CA ILE A 305 -0.83 4.85 -10.58
C ILE A 305 -2.31 4.76 -10.97
N MET A 306 -3.15 4.16 -10.12
CA MET A 306 -4.59 4.06 -10.41
C MET A 306 -5.25 5.44 -10.51
N SER A 307 -4.95 6.34 -9.58
CA SER A 307 -5.43 7.73 -9.62
C SER A 307 -4.92 8.46 -10.87
N ALA A 308 -3.66 8.27 -11.25
CA ALA A 308 -3.10 8.88 -12.45
C ALA A 308 -3.79 8.39 -13.73
N LEU A 309 -4.03 7.09 -13.85
CA LEU A 309 -4.77 6.52 -14.98
C LEU A 309 -6.21 7.05 -15.07
N LEU A 310 -6.90 7.20 -13.94
CA LEU A 310 -8.23 7.81 -13.89
C LEU A 310 -8.20 9.28 -14.31
N LEU A 311 -7.25 10.07 -13.80
CA LEU A 311 -7.11 11.49 -14.10
C LEU A 311 -6.71 11.74 -15.56
N LEU A 312 -5.88 10.87 -16.15
CA LEU A 312 -5.47 10.95 -17.56
C LEU A 312 -6.56 10.52 -18.54
N ALA A 313 -7.59 9.79 -18.10
CA ALA A 313 -8.68 9.35 -18.96
C ALA A 313 -9.49 10.52 -19.54
N ALA A 314 -9.73 11.55 -18.72
CA ALA A 314 -10.49 12.74 -19.10
C ALA A 314 -9.84 13.53 -20.27
N PRO A 315 -8.56 13.95 -20.20
CA PRO A 315 -7.92 14.66 -21.32
C PRO A 315 -7.76 13.78 -22.57
N LEU A 316 -7.61 12.47 -22.41
CA LEU A 316 -7.54 11.53 -23.53
C LEU A 316 -8.91 11.22 -24.18
N LYS A 317 -10.00 11.85 -23.71
CA LYS A 317 -11.38 11.60 -24.14
C LYS A 317 -11.76 10.11 -24.09
N ARG A 318 -11.20 9.37 -23.12
CA ARG A 318 -11.48 7.94 -22.92
C ARG A 318 -12.34 7.73 -21.70
N VAL A 319 -13.32 6.83 -21.81
CA VAL A 319 -14.09 6.35 -20.66
C VAL A 319 -13.25 5.31 -19.92
N ALA A 320 -12.62 5.71 -18.81
CA ALA A 320 -11.95 4.77 -17.92
C ALA A 320 -12.97 4.12 -16.99
N THR A 321 -13.22 2.82 -17.18
CA THR A 321 -13.95 2.03 -16.18
C THR A 321 -12.99 1.61 -15.06
N TYR A 322 -13.49 1.54 -13.82
CA TYR A 322 -12.68 1.17 -12.66
C TYR A 322 -11.95 -0.18 -12.84
N LYS A 323 -12.61 -1.15 -13.50
CA LYS A 323 -12.02 -2.46 -13.82
C LYS A 323 -10.87 -2.34 -14.81
N ASN A 324 -11.00 -1.52 -15.85
CA ASN A 324 -9.90 -1.30 -16.78
C ASN A 324 -8.72 -0.66 -16.04
N VAL A 325 -8.94 0.37 -15.24
CA VAL A 325 -7.85 0.98 -14.45
C VAL A 325 -7.17 -0.05 -13.54
N PHE A 326 -7.93 -0.94 -12.90
CA PHE A 326 -7.41 -2.02 -12.07
C PHE A 326 -6.50 -3.00 -12.83
N TYR A 327 -6.94 -3.52 -13.99
CA TYR A 327 -6.09 -4.44 -14.76
C TYR A 327 -4.89 -3.73 -15.39
N ALA A 328 -5.05 -2.48 -15.83
CA ALA A 328 -3.96 -1.69 -16.40
C ALA A 328 -2.89 -1.38 -15.35
N SER A 329 -3.30 -0.96 -14.15
CA SER A 329 -2.35 -0.70 -13.07
C SER A 329 -1.60 -1.97 -12.70
N GLY A 330 -2.28 -3.13 -12.61
CA GLY A 330 -1.66 -4.43 -12.36
C GLY A 330 -0.58 -4.78 -13.38
N ILE A 331 -0.87 -4.65 -14.67
CA ILE A 331 0.11 -4.88 -15.74
C ILE A 331 1.31 -3.92 -15.60
N ILE A 332 1.06 -2.62 -15.41
CA ILE A 332 2.14 -1.62 -15.29
C ILE A 332 3.04 -1.92 -14.10
N LEU A 333 2.46 -2.22 -12.94
CA LEU A 333 3.22 -2.51 -11.72
C LEU A 333 4.05 -3.79 -11.83
N LEU A 334 3.47 -4.84 -12.40
CA LEU A 334 4.18 -6.11 -12.61
C LEU A 334 5.21 -6.01 -13.74
N ALA A 335 5.01 -5.13 -14.72
CA ALA A 335 6.02 -4.84 -15.74
C ALA A 335 7.21 -4.06 -15.15
N ILE A 336 6.97 -3.15 -14.22
CA ILE A 336 8.04 -2.39 -13.53
C ILE A 336 8.78 -3.29 -12.54
N THR A 337 8.06 -4.04 -11.70
CA THR A 337 8.66 -4.93 -10.69
C THR A 337 7.80 -6.21 -10.60
N PRO A 338 8.13 -7.27 -11.34
CA PRO A 338 7.34 -8.51 -11.40
C PRO A 338 7.30 -9.24 -10.04
N SER A 339 8.37 -9.10 -9.25
CA SER A 339 8.46 -9.60 -7.87
C SER A 339 7.33 -9.12 -6.95
N ASN A 340 6.63 -8.03 -7.30
CA ASN A 340 5.45 -7.54 -6.57
C ASN A 340 4.31 -8.56 -6.54
N LEU A 341 4.21 -9.49 -7.50
CA LEU A 341 3.12 -10.48 -7.52
C LEU A 341 3.07 -11.31 -6.22
N PHE A 342 4.23 -11.56 -5.64
CA PHE A 342 4.38 -12.37 -4.44
C PHE A 342 4.35 -11.54 -3.16
N ASP A 343 4.43 -10.21 -3.25
CA ASP A 343 4.42 -9.30 -2.11
C ASP A 343 3.04 -9.29 -1.43
N VAL A 344 3.01 -9.51 -0.12
CA VAL A 344 1.77 -9.53 0.68
C VAL A 344 1.01 -8.21 0.54
N GLY A 345 1.72 -7.08 0.50
CA GLY A 345 1.11 -5.77 0.33
C GLY A 345 0.41 -5.63 -1.01
N PHE A 346 1.03 -6.09 -2.10
CA PHE A 346 0.41 -6.13 -3.43
C PHE A 346 -0.84 -7.02 -3.44
N GLN A 347 -0.74 -8.24 -2.92
CA GLN A 347 -1.84 -9.20 -2.87
C GLN A 347 -3.04 -8.64 -2.11
N LEU A 348 -2.84 -8.15 -0.88
CA LEU A 348 -3.90 -7.59 -0.05
C LEU A 348 -4.57 -6.37 -0.71
N SER A 349 -3.79 -5.50 -1.34
CA SER A 349 -4.32 -4.29 -1.96
C SER A 349 -5.10 -4.57 -3.24
N PHE A 350 -4.60 -5.44 -4.12
CA PHE A 350 -5.35 -5.84 -5.32
C PHE A 350 -6.58 -6.66 -4.95
N ALA A 351 -6.50 -7.52 -3.94
CA ALA A 351 -7.63 -8.27 -3.40
C ALA A 351 -8.71 -7.33 -2.81
N ALA A 352 -8.32 -6.32 -2.02
CA ALA A 352 -9.24 -5.33 -1.47
C ALA A 352 -9.94 -4.52 -2.58
N VAL A 353 -9.19 -4.03 -3.57
CA VAL A 353 -9.79 -3.29 -4.70
C VAL A 353 -10.70 -4.18 -5.54
N TYR A 354 -10.32 -5.44 -5.77
CA TYR A 354 -11.17 -6.42 -6.45
C TYR A 354 -12.47 -6.67 -5.67
N ALA A 355 -12.40 -6.79 -4.35
CA ALA A 355 -13.55 -6.91 -3.47
C ALA A 355 -14.50 -5.72 -3.61
N LEU A 356 -13.97 -4.50 -3.59
CA LEU A 356 -14.76 -3.27 -3.74
C LEU A 356 -15.42 -3.15 -5.12
N ILE A 357 -14.74 -3.55 -6.19
CA ILE A 357 -15.25 -3.40 -7.56
C ILE A 357 -16.20 -4.54 -7.96
N SER A 358 -16.00 -5.75 -7.42
CA SER A 358 -16.69 -6.97 -7.88
C SER A 358 -17.63 -7.59 -6.85
N VAL A 359 -17.28 -7.56 -5.55
CA VAL A 359 -18.04 -8.24 -4.48
C VAL A 359 -18.98 -7.27 -3.76
N ALA A 360 -18.49 -6.09 -3.39
CA ALA A 360 -19.28 -5.09 -2.65
C ALA A 360 -20.60 -4.70 -3.37
N PRO A 361 -20.65 -4.47 -4.70
CA PRO A 361 -21.90 -4.15 -5.38
C PRO A 361 -22.94 -5.27 -5.33
N ILE A 362 -22.50 -6.54 -5.29
CA ILE A 362 -23.40 -7.70 -5.18
C ILE A 362 -24.02 -7.73 -3.78
N LEU A 363 -23.20 -7.54 -2.75
CA LEU A 363 -23.66 -7.48 -1.36
C LEU A 363 -24.60 -6.29 -1.13
N GLU A 364 -24.30 -5.12 -1.69
CA GLU A 364 -25.18 -3.95 -1.63
C GLU A 364 -26.53 -4.24 -2.31
N ALA A 365 -26.53 -4.88 -3.49
CA ALA A 365 -27.75 -5.28 -4.17
C ALA A 365 -28.59 -6.27 -3.34
N MET A 366 -27.96 -7.24 -2.67
CA MET A 366 -28.65 -8.17 -1.77
C MET A 366 -29.28 -7.45 -0.58
N LEU A 367 -28.53 -6.58 0.10
CA LEU A 367 -29.02 -5.81 1.24
C LEU A 367 -30.16 -4.87 0.85
N SER A 368 -30.06 -4.22 -0.32
CA SER A 368 -31.10 -3.31 -0.82
C SER A 368 -32.47 -3.99 -1.00
N ARG A 369 -32.51 -5.31 -1.23
CA ARG A 369 -33.76 -6.10 -1.33
C ARG A 369 -34.33 -6.56 0.02
N THR A 370 -33.55 -6.50 1.10
CA THR A 370 -34.01 -6.85 2.46
C THR A 370 -34.65 -5.65 3.19
N ALA A 371 -35.28 -5.88 4.34
CA ALA A 371 -35.94 -4.82 5.13
C ALA A 371 -35.00 -3.65 5.51
N LEU A 372 -33.69 -3.92 5.67
CA LEU A 372 -32.64 -2.91 5.88
C LEU A 372 -32.48 -1.95 4.68
N GLY A 373 -32.68 -2.42 3.44
CA GLY A 373 -32.72 -1.57 2.24
C GLY A 373 -33.95 -0.66 2.16
N ARG A 374 -35.05 -1.04 2.82
CA ARG A 374 -36.28 -0.24 2.88
C ARG A 374 -36.18 0.96 3.83
N ILE A 375 -35.20 0.97 4.74
CA ILE A 375 -34.94 2.10 5.65
C ILE A 375 -34.60 3.38 4.87
N GLY A 376 -34.08 3.27 3.63
CA GLY A 376 -33.75 4.42 2.77
C GLY A 376 -34.66 4.64 1.56
N SER A 377 -35.55 3.70 1.21
CA SER A 377 -36.31 3.72 -0.07
C SER A 377 -37.73 4.27 0.04
N ASN A 378 -38.16 4.77 1.20
CA ASN A 378 -39.52 5.26 1.36
C ASN A 378 -39.70 6.66 0.73
N ARG A 379 -39.72 6.68 -0.61
CA ARG A 379 -40.03 7.82 -1.48
C ARG A 379 -41.55 8.00 -1.62
N LYS A 380 -42.34 7.59 -0.61
CA LYS A 380 -43.76 7.94 -0.57
C LYS A 380 -43.83 9.46 -0.48
N LYS A 381 -44.35 10.05 -1.55
CA LYS A 381 -44.59 11.48 -1.77
C LYS A 381 -45.56 11.98 -0.68
N MET A 382 -45.07 12.17 0.54
CA MET A 382 -45.88 12.65 1.66
C MET A 382 -46.00 14.16 1.56
N ARG A 383 -47.24 14.64 1.43
CA ARG A 383 -47.61 16.03 1.69
C ARG A 383 -47.47 16.27 3.20
N GLY A 384 -46.39 16.90 3.62
CA GLY A 384 -46.12 17.26 5.02
C GLY A 384 -44.86 18.13 5.15
N ASN A 385 -44.74 18.86 6.27
CA ASN A 385 -43.77 19.94 6.51
C ASN A 385 -42.37 19.71 5.91
N ARG A 386 -41.94 20.65 5.04
CA ARG A 386 -40.65 20.61 4.32
C ARG A 386 -39.43 20.45 5.24
N HIS A 387 -39.51 20.89 6.49
CA HIS A 387 -38.45 20.73 7.49
C HIS A 387 -38.24 19.28 7.94
N ILE A 388 -39.32 18.56 8.28
CA ILE A 388 -39.24 17.16 8.71
C ILE A 388 -38.77 16.26 7.55
N ALA A 389 -39.19 16.59 6.32
CA ALA A 389 -38.72 15.91 5.12
C ALA A 389 -37.21 16.08 4.88
N ARG A 390 -36.64 17.27 5.16
CA ARG A 390 -35.19 17.52 5.04
C ARG A 390 -34.38 16.77 6.09
N ILE A 391 -34.83 16.78 7.36
CA ILE A 391 -34.14 16.08 8.46
C ILE A 391 -34.14 14.57 8.21
N ARG A 392 -35.29 13.99 7.83
CA ARG A 392 -35.40 12.56 7.53
C ARG A 392 -34.62 12.15 6.27
N ALA A 393 -34.54 13.01 5.27
CA ALA A 393 -33.70 12.78 4.09
C ALA A 393 -32.20 12.81 4.41
N GLY A 394 -31.77 13.67 5.34
CA GLY A 394 -30.39 13.68 5.86
C GLY A 394 -30.06 12.41 6.64
N MET A 395 -30.94 12.00 7.55
CA MET A 395 -30.77 10.76 8.33
C MET A 395 -30.72 9.52 7.44
N ASN A 396 -31.57 9.44 6.41
CA ASN A 396 -31.54 8.34 5.44
C ASN A 396 -30.26 8.34 4.59
N ARG A 397 -29.63 9.50 4.35
CA ARG A 397 -28.34 9.58 3.65
C ARG A 397 -27.22 9.00 4.50
N HIS A 398 -27.13 9.40 5.76
CA HIS A 398 -26.11 8.88 6.69
C HIS A 398 -26.28 7.39 6.96
N ALA A 399 -27.51 6.90 7.12
CA ALA A 399 -27.78 5.48 7.25
C ALA A 399 -27.29 4.68 6.03
N ARG A 400 -27.45 5.22 4.82
CA ARG A 400 -26.94 4.58 3.58
C ARG A 400 -25.42 4.59 3.50
N GLU A 401 -24.77 5.68 3.91
CA GLU A 401 -23.32 5.78 3.96
C GLU A 401 -22.73 4.75 4.94
N LEU A 402 -23.32 4.61 6.13
CA LEU A 402 -22.92 3.59 7.11
C LEU A 402 -23.09 2.17 6.57
N VAL A 403 -24.22 1.87 5.92
CA VAL A 403 -24.43 0.56 5.27
C VAL A 403 -23.40 0.32 4.18
N ALA A 404 -23.07 1.33 3.36
CA ALA A 404 -22.07 1.20 2.30
C ALA A 404 -20.67 0.90 2.87
N VAL A 405 -20.25 1.58 3.95
CA VAL A 405 -18.98 1.32 4.64
C VAL A 405 -18.96 -0.09 5.23
N ALA A 406 -20.06 -0.53 5.85
CA ALA A 406 -20.18 -1.88 6.40
C ALA A 406 -20.09 -2.95 5.29
N VAL A 407 -20.75 -2.74 4.15
CA VAL A 407 -20.69 -3.64 2.99
C VAL A 407 -19.29 -3.71 2.40
N ALA A 408 -18.64 -2.55 2.22
CA ALA A 408 -17.29 -2.47 1.71
C ALA A 408 -16.30 -3.21 2.63
N THR A 409 -16.38 -2.98 3.93
CA THR A 409 -15.52 -3.62 4.95
C THR A 409 -15.74 -5.13 4.97
N THR A 410 -17.00 -5.58 4.91
CA THR A 410 -17.36 -7.00 4.79
C THR A 410 -16.71 -7.61 3.54
N ALA A 411 -16.96 -7.03 2.37
CA ALA A 411 -16.45 -7.53 1.10
C ALA A 411 -14.91 -7.68 1.13
N VAL A 412 -14.21 -6.65 1.61
CA VAL A 412 -12.75 -6.67 1.72
C VAL A 412 -12.31 -7.78 2.66
N THR A 413 -12.88 -7.88 3.87
CA THR A 413 -12.50 -8.88 4.88
C THR A 413 -12.67 -10.31 4.37
N PHE A 414 -13.77 -10.61 3.67
CA PHE A 414 -13.99 -11.94 3.09
C PHE A 414 -12.96 -12.27 1.99
N VAL A 415 -12.64 -11.31 1.14
CA VAL A 415 -11.69 -11.54 0.03
C VAL A 415 -10.25 -11.59 0.52
N THR A 416 -9.86 -10.77 1.51
CA THR A 416 -8.48 -10.71 2.01
C THR A 416 -8.18 -11.69 3.15
N GLY A 417 -9.20 -12.17 3.87
CA GLY A 417 -9.07 -13.04 5.04
C GLY A 417 -8.13 -14.23 4.85
N PRO A 418 -8.29 -15.06 3.79
CA PRO A 418 -7.39 -16.19 3.54
C PRO A 418 -5.93 -15.78 3.30
N ILE A 419 -5.69 -14.63 2.65
CA ILE A 419 -4.33 -14.10 2.42
C ILE A 419 -3.74 -13.64 3.75
N VAL A 420 -4.54 -12.97 4.59
CA VAL A 420 -4.10 -12.56 5.94
C VAL A 420 -3.75 -13.79 6.78
N ALA A 421 -4.62 -14.81 6.79
CA ALA A 421 -4.39 -16.06 7.51
C ALA A 421 -3.10 -16.76 7.05
N TYR A 422 -2.82 -16.78 5.74
CA TYR A 422 -1.61 -17.37 5.16
C TYR A 422 -0.32 -16.65 5.58
N HIS A 423 -0.29 -15.33 5.49
CA HIS A 423 0.94 -14.57 5.73
C HIS A 423 1.18 -14.23 7.21
N PHE A 424 0.11 -14.09 7.99
CA PHE A 424 0.20 -13.60 9.37
C PHE A 424 -0.21 -14.62 10.43
N ASN A 425 -0.74 -15.79 10.06
CA ASN A 425 -1.12 -16.85 11.00
C ASN A 425 -2.15 -16.41 12.07
N TYR A 426 -2.98 -15.41 11.75
CA TYR A 426 -4.11 -15.00 12.59
C TYR A 426 -5.31 -14.56 11.75
N ILE A 427 -6.50 -14.66 12.35
CA ILE A 427 -7.74 -14.10 11.82
C ILE A 427 -8.32 -13.19 12.89
N SER A 428 -8.54 -11.92 12.53
CA SER A 428 -9.21 -10.97 13.42
C SER A 428 -10.73 -11.07 13.26
N LEU A 429 -11.41 -11.48 14.33
CA LEU A 429 -12.88 -11.61 14.35
C LEU A 429 -13.56 -10.25 14.56
N THR A 430 -12.87 -9.32 15.22
CA THR A 430 -13.36 -7.96 15.46
C THR A 430 -12.97 -6.98 14.35
N ALA A 431 -12.29 -7.43 13.30
CA ALA A 431 -11.84 -6.58 12.19
C ALA A 431 -12.97 -5.81 11.52
N MET A 432 -14.13 -6.42 11.30
CA MET A 432 -15.24 -5.74 10.62
C MET A 432 -15.79 -4.54 11.42
N PRO A 433 -16.23 -4.67 12.68
CA PRO A 433 -16.70 -3.53 13.45
C PRO A 433 -15.58 -2.53 13.78
N ALA A 434 -14.35 -3.00 14.02
CA ALA A 434 -13.21 -2.13 14.28
C ALA A 434 -12.85 -1.27 13.06
N ASN A 435 -12.72 -1.88 11.87
CA ASN A 435 -12.43 -1.16 10.62
C ASN A 435 -13.54 -0.15 10.28
N MET A 436 -14.80 -0.47 10.55
CA MET A 436 -15.90 0.48 10.34
C MET A 436 -15.77 1.71 11.25
N ALA A 437 -15.48 1.53 12.55
CA ALA A 437 -15.29 2.63 13.48
C ALA A 437 -14.07 3.49 13.11
N VAL A 438 -12.95 2.84 12.79
CA VAL A 438 -11.70 3.52 12.41
C VAL A 438 -11.85 4.28 11.09
N ALA A 439 -12.42 3.65 10.05
CA ALA A 439 -12.53 4.25 8.71
C ALA A 439 -13.36 5.55 8.68
N LEU A 440 -14.29 5.73 9.61
CA LEU A 440 -15.09 6.96 9.76
C LEU A 440 -14.29 8.12 10.36
N LEU A 441 -13.29 7.82 11.19
CA LEU A 441 -12.46 8.83 11.87
C LEU A 441 -11.24 9.24 11.05
N VAL A 442 -10.73 8.35 10.18
CA VAL A 442 -9.55 8.60 9.35
C VAL A 442 -9.66 9.88 8.50
N PRO A 443 -10.77 10.20 7.79
CA PRO A 443 -10.87 11.46 7.04
C PRO A 443 -10.75 12.71 7.91
N VAL A 444 -11.26 12.65 9.16
CA VAL A 444 -11.18 13.77 10.12
C VAL A 444 -9.76 13.94 10.59
N ILE A 445 -9.11 12.85 11.03
CA ILE A 445 -7.71 12.83 11.47
C ILE A 445 -6.78 13.28 10.34
N PHE A 446 -7.04 12.83 9.11
CA PHE A 446 -6.24 13.18 7.95
C PHE A 446 -6.38 14.66 7.57
N ALA A 447 -7.60 15.20 7.60
CA ALA A 447 -7.84 16.61 7.35
C ALA A 447 -7.22 17.50 8.44
N ASP A 448 -7.29 17.08 9.70
CA ASP A 448 -6.67 17.76 10.83
C ASP A 448 -5.15 17.85 10.66
N GLY A 449 -4.47 16.71 10.44
CA GLY A 449 -3.02 16.72 10.24
C GLY A 449 -2.56 17.50 9.00
N LEU A 450 -3.40 17.58 7.95
CA LEU A 450 -3.14 18.49 6.82
C LEU A 450 -3.32 19.96 7.21
N ALA A 451 -4.33 20.29 8.00
CA ALA A 451 -4.59 21.65 8.47
C ALA A 451 -3.53 22.13 9.48
N SER A 452 -2.93 21.22 10.26
CA SER A 452 -1.91 21.53 11.29
C SER A 452 -0.75 22.37 10.74
N ILE A 453 -0.35 22.19 9.48
CA ILE A 453 0.75 22.99 8.88
C ILE A 453 0.42 24.47 8.75
N ILE A 454 -0.86 24.81 8.55
CA ILE A 454 -1.33 26.19 8.42
C ILE A 454 -1.69 26.73 9.81
N THR A 455 -2.42 25.94 10.59
CA THR A 455 -2.99 26.40 11.86
C THR A 455 -1.96 26.55 12.96
N CYS A 456 -0.82 25.86 12.92
CA CYS A 456 0.25 26.04 13.91
C CYS A 456 0.84 27.46 13.92
N HIS A 457 0.70 28.20 12.81
CA HIS A 457 1.18 29.58 12.68
C HIS A 457 0.11 30.63 13.00
N LEU A 458 -1.15 30.22 13.18
CA LEU A 458 -2.27 31.13 13.43
C LEU A 458 -2.65 31.12 14.93
N PRO A 459 -2.82 32.30 15.56
CA PRO A 459 -3.26 32.39 16.94
C PRO A 459 -4.69 31.83 17.07
N TYR A 460 -4.95 31.06 18.14
CA TYR A 460 -6.22 30.41 18.48
C TYR A 460 -6.74 29.31 17.52
N ALA A 461 -6.42 29.34 16.23
CA ALA A 461 -6.86 28.31 15.28
C ALA A 461 -6.27 26.93 15.58
N HIS A 462 -5.04 26.88 16.10
CA HIS A 462 -4.41 25.63 16.55
C HIS A 462 -5.13 25.01 17.76
N LEU A 463 -5.83 25.79 18.61
CA LEU A 463 -6.56 25.25 19.76
C LEU A 463 -7.76 24.42 19.31
N TRP A 464 -8.57 24.96 18.38
CA TRP A 464 -9.75 24.25 17.87
C TRP A 464 -9.38 23.00 17.08
N MET A 465 -8.35 23.09 16.22
CA MET A 465 -7.82 21.90 15.53
C MET A 465 -7.25 20.90 16.53
N GLY A 466 -6.48 21.37 17.52
CA GLY A 466 -5.97 20.55 18.61
C GLY A 466 -7.05 19.75 19.31
N ILE A 467 -8.19 20.37 19.63
CA ILE A 467 -9.33 19.68 20.26
C ILE A 467 -9.94 18.62 19.34
N ILE A 468 -10.23 18.97 18.07
CA ILE A 468 -10.88 18.06 17.11
C ILE A 468 -9.98 16.87 16.77
N GLY A 469 -8.72 17.14 16.43
CA GLY A 469 -7.72 16.11 16.13
C GLY A 469 -7.46 15.18 17.30
N THR A 470 -7.27 15.74 18.51
CA THR A 470 -7.03 14.94 19.72
C THR A 470 -8.25 14.10 20.08
N TRP A 471 -9.47 14.68 20.04
CA TRP A 471 -10.69 13.93 20.36
C TRP A 471 -10.95 12.81 19.35
N SER A 472 -10.83 13.08 18.05
CA SER A 472 -11.04 12.07 17.01
C SER A 472 -9.99 10.96 17.08
N THR A 473 -8.75 11.31 17.38
CA THR A 473 -7.67 10.33 17.59
C THR A 473 -7.90 9.48 18.82
N ARG A 474 -8.31 10.07 19.95
CA ARG A 474 -8.69 9.32 21.17
C ARG A 474 -9.90 8.42 20.94
N ALA A 475 -10.89 8.88 20.19
CA ALA A 475 -12.04 8.06 19.83
C ALA A 475 -11.62 6.84 18.98
N MET A 476 -10.66 7.04 18.06
CA MET A 476 -10.12 5.96 17.22
C MET A 476 -9.33 4.95 18.06
N VAL A 477 -8.39 5.42 18.88
CA VAL A 477 -7.59 4.56 19.76
C VAL A 477 -8.49 3.84 20.78
N GLY A 478 -9.47 4.53 21.35
CA GLY A 478 -10.45 3.93 22.27
C GLY A 478 -11.30 2.85 21.61
N ALA A 479 -11.74 3.04 20.36
CA ALA A 479 -12.44 2.00 19.61
C ALA A 479 -11.54 0.79 19.34
N VAL A 480 -10.28 1.02 18.95
CA VAL A 480 -9.29 -0.04 18.71
C VAL A 480 -9.02 -0.83 19.99
N HIS A 481 -8.80 -0.15 21.12
CA HIS A 481 -8.61 -0.80 22.42
C HIS A 481 -9.84 -1.59 22.87
N PHE A 482 -11.05 -1.03 22.69
CA PHE A 482 -12.31 -1.73 23.01
C PHE A 482 -12.45 -3.05 22.26
N PHE A 483 -12.18 -3.06 20.94
CA PHE A 483 -12.26 -4.28 20.14
C PHE A 483 -11.03 -5.18 20.28
N GLY A 484 -9.87 -4.63 20.63
CA GLY A 484 -8.61 -5.33 20.83
C GLY A 484 -8.59 -6.13 22.13
N SER A 485 -9.09 -5.54 23.22
CA SER A 485 -9.17 -6.15 24.56
C SER A 485 -10.13 -7.34 24.65
N MET A 486 -11.02 -7.54 23.68
CA MET A 486 -11.89 -8.73 23.62
C MET A 486 -11.06 -10.01 23.52
N SER A 487 -11.37 -11.02 24.33
CA SER A 487 -10.64 -12.31 24.37
C SER A 487 -10.59 -13.03 23.03
N TYR A 488 -11.62 -12.84 22.19
CA TYR A 488 -11.71 -13.45 20.86
C TYR A 488 -11.35 -12.48 19.72
N SER A 489 -10.63 -11.38 20.00
CA SER A 489 -10.33 -10.35 18.99
C SER A 489 -9.50 -10.90 17.82
N ALA A 490 -8.50 -11.73 18.12
CA ALA A 490 -7.70 -12.44 17.14
C ALA A 490 -7.54 -13.90 17.53
N VAL A 491 -7.79 -14.80 16.58
CA VAL A 491 -7.58 -16.24 16.73
C VAL A 491 -6.35 -16.62 15.90
N SER A 492 -5.37 -17.26 16.54
CA SER A 492 -4.21 -17.81 15.84
C SER A 492 -4.65 -19.00 14.98
N VAL A 493 -4.17 -19.03 13.74
CA VAL A 493 -4.45 -20.11 12.80
C VAL A 493 -3.15 -20.53 12.13
N GLN A 494 -3.00 -21.83 11.85
CA GLN A 494 -1.88 -22.30 11.03
C GLN A 494 -2.04 -21.78 9.60
N SER A 495 -0.93 -21.58 8.89
CA SER A 495 -0.95 -21.12 7.50
C SER A 495 -1.79 -22.10 6.66
N PRO A 496 -2.94 -21.67 6.08
CA PRO A 496 -3.74 -22.55 5.25
C PRO A 496 -2.95 -23.02 4.02
N PRO A 497 -3.06 -24.28 3.59
CA PRO A 497 -2.37 -24.75 2.41
C PRO A 497 -2.86 -23.99 1.16
N ILE A 498 -1.96 -23.74 0.21
CA ILE A 498 -2.26 -22.96 -1.01
C ILE A 498 -3.47 -23.53 -1.77
N LEU A 499 -3.62 -24.86 -1.78
CA LEU A 499 -4.76 -25.53 -2.42
C LEU A 499 -6.10 -25.19 -1.73
N ALA A 500 -6.13 -25.07 -0.40
CA ALA A 500 -7.34 -24.67 0.33
C ALA A 500 -7.69 -23.20 0.04
N ILE A 501 -6.69 -22.32 -0.06
CA ILE A 501 -6.90 -20.92 -0.46
C ILE A 501 -7.46 -20.84 -1.88
N ALA A 502 -6.90 -21.61 -2.82
CA ALA A 502 -7.41 -21.69 -4.19
C ALA A 502 -8.86 -22.20 -4.23
N GLY A 503 -9.16 -23.27 -3.49
CA GLY A 503 -10.51 -23.80 -3.34
C GLY A 503 -11.50 -22.77 -2.77
N TYR A 504 -11.09 -22.03 -1.74
CA TYR A 504 -11.88 -20.93 -1.18
C TYR A 504 -12.24 -19.88 -2.23
N TYR A 505 -11.27 -19.42 -3.03
CA TYR A 505 -11.53 -18.42 -4.07
C TYR A 505 -12.40 -18.95 -5.21
N VAL A 506 -12.27 -20.24 -5.57
CA VAL A 506 -13.17 -20.87 -6.55
C VAL A 506 -14.60 -20.89 -6.04
N VAL A 507 -14.82 -21.31 -4.79
CA VAL A 507 -16.14 -21.31 -4.15
C VAL A 507 -16.69 -19.88 -4.05
N LEU A 508 -15.89 -18.93 -3.59
CA LEU A 508 -16.28 -17.53 -3.49
C LEU A 508 -16.70 -16.97 -4.85
N TYR A 509 -15.93 -17.25 -5.91
CA TYR A 509 -16.27 -16.82 -7.27
C TYR A 509 -17.57 -17.46 -7.76
N ALA A 510 -17.78 -18.75 -7.53
CA ALA A 510 -19.01 -19.45 -7.91
C ALA A 510 -20.24 -18.88 -7.18
N VAL A 511 -20.14 -18.70 -5.85
CA VAL A 511 -21.20 -18.09 -5.03
C VAL A 511 -21.50 -16.68 -5.50
N MET A 512 -20.49 -15.83 -5.69
CA MET A 512 -20.69 -14.46 -6.15
C MET A 512 -21.27 -14.40 -7.56
N SER A 513 -20.88 -15.31 -8.45
CA SER A 513 -21.45 -15.39 -9.81
C SER A 513 -22.93 -15.77 -9.78
N TYR A 514 -23.31 -16.73 -8.93
CA TYR A 514 -24.71 -17.10 -8.70
C TYR A 514 -25.53 -15.97 -8.07
N LEU A 515 -24.97 -15.28 -7.07
CA LEU A 515 -25.64 -14.13 -6.45
C LEU A 515 -25.80 -12.97 -7.45
N ARG A 516 -24.80 -12.74 -8.30
CA ARG A 516 -24.86 -11.72 -9.34
C ARG A 516 -26.01 -11.97 -10.33
N SER A 517 -26.17 -13.20 -10.82
CA SER A 517 -27.25 -13.52 -11.76
C SER A 517 -28.64 -13.38 -11.11
N LYS A 518 -28.74 -13.65 -9.80
CA LYS A 518 -30.00 -13.53 -9.04
C LYS A 518 -30.35 -12.09 -8.63
N PHE A 519 -29.35 -11.26 -8.32
CA PHE A 519 -29.54 -9.98 -7.65
C PHE A 519 -29.10 -8.74 -8.44
N ALA A 520 -28.13 -8.84 -9.35
CA ALA A 520 -27.50 -7.69 -10.00
C ALA A 520 -27.84 -7.53 -11.49
N GLU A 521 -28.41 -8.54 -12.15
CA GLU A 521 -28.77 -8.51 -13.59
C GLU A 521 -30.28 -8.33 -13.87
N ARG A 522 -31.02 -7.67 -12.98
CA ARG A 522 -32.39 -7.19 -13.27
C ARG A 522 -32.54 -5.71 -12.97
#